data_AF-M4BM31-F1
#
_entry.id   AF-M4BM31-F1
#
_cell.length_a   1.000
_cell.length_b   1.000
_cell.length_c   1.000
_cell.angle_alpha   90.00
_cell.angle_beta   90.00
_cell.angle_gamma   90.00
#
_symmetry.space_group_name_H-M   'P 1'
#
loop_
_entity.id
_entity.type
_entity.pdbx_description
1 polymer ?
#
loop_
_entity_poly.entity_id
_entity_poly.type
_entity_poly.pdbx_seq_one_letter_code
_entity_poly.pdbx_strand_id
1 'polypeptide(L)'
;MVLVTIFMEGLRTGVAQTEVFWADPTSFEAAVDIALNAEFNFKAARFGTHGFSPNSANSFSSFNRPEPMDLGVAETDEEAELRAIEQHRNIR
;
A
#
# COMPACT_ATOMS: atom_id res chain seq x y z
N MET A 1 -15.31 31.91 -11.21
CA MET A 1 -14.91 32.01 -9.79
C MET A 1 -15.88 31.24 -8.89
N VAL A 2 -17.17 31.58 -8.79
CA VAL A 2 -18.14 30.89 -7.89
C VAL A 2 -18.21 29.36 -8.08
N LEU A 3 -18.18 28.87 -9.32
CA LEU A 3 -18.22 27.43 -9.59
C LEU A 3 -16.97 26.68 -9.10
N VAL A 4 -15.80 27.32 -9.15
CA VAL A 4 -14.53 26.74 -8.68
C VAL A 4 -14.58 26.59 -7.16
N THR A 5 -15.03 27.64 -6.46
CA THR A 5 -15.12 27.61 -5.00
C THR A 5 -16.13 26.58 -4.50
N ILE A 6 -17.31 26.48 -5.13
CA ILE A 6 -18.31 25.45 -4.77
C ILE A 6 -17.76 24.05 -5.03
N PHE A 7 -17.05 23.85 -6.14
CA PHE A 7 -16.41 22.58 -6.44
C PHE A 7 -15.38 22.18 -5.38
N MET A 8 -14.47 23.10 -5.03
CA MET A 8 -13.44 22.89 -4.02
C MET A 8 -14.01 22.61 -2.64
N GLU A 9 -15.07 23.32 -2.25
CA GLU A 9 -15.78 23.10 -0.99
C GLU A 9 -16.50 21.74 -0.99
N GLY A 10 -16.97 21.27 -2.14
CA GLY A 10 -17.59 19.95 -2.31
C GLY A 10 -16.60 18.78 -2.30
N LEU A 11 -15.28 19.02 -2.38
CA LEU A 11 -14.29 17.96 -2.32
C LEU A 11 -14.17 17.39 -0.90
N ARG A 12 -14.10 16.06 -0.82
CA ARG A 12 -13.78 15.38 0.45
C ARG A 12 -12.36 15.75 0.87
N THR A 13 -12.15 15.88 2.18
CA THR A 13 -10.83 16.10 2.75
C THR A 13 -9.86 15.00 2.33
N GLY A 14 -8.76 15.39 1.69
CA GLY A 14 -7.79 14.48 1.13
C GLY A 14 -6.87 15.13 0.10
N VAL A 15 -6.18 14.29 -0.67
CA VAL A 15 -5.22 14.69 -1.71
C VAL A 15 -5.84 15.59 -2.77
N ALA A 16 -7.01 15.24 -3.32
CA ALA A 16 -7.67 16.07 -4.33
C ALA A 16 -8.00 17.48 -3.81
N GLN A 17 -8.55 17.60 -2.60
CA GLN A 17 -8.81 18.92 -1.99
C GLN A 17 -7.52 19.72 -1.77
N THR A 18 -6.46 19.05 -1.30
CA THR A 18 -5.17 19.68 -1.01
C THR A 18 -4.51 20.20 -2.29
N GLU A 19 -4.43 19.36 -3.32
CA GLU A 19 -3.80 19.72 -4.61
C GLU A 19 -4.53 20.87 -5.30
N VAL A 20 -5.85 20.83 -5.36
CA VAL A 20 -6.64 21.93 -5.96
C VAL A 20 -6.49 23.22 -5.17
N PHE A 21 -6.38 23.16 -3.84
CA PHE A 21 -6.13 24.33 -3.00
C PHE A 21 -4.77 24.97 -3.27
N TRP A 22 -3.71 24.17 -3.44
CA TRP A 22 -2.37 24.70 -3.74
C TRP A 22 -2.24 25.23 -5.17
N ALA A 23 -2.94 24.61 -6.12
CA ALA A 23 -2.83 24.96 -7.53
C ALA A 23 -3.61 26.24 -7.91
N ASP A 24 -4.52 26.71 -7.05
CA ASP A 24 -5.35 27.92 -7.23
C ASP A 24 -5.93 28.07 -8.67
N PRO A 25 -6.76 27.11 -9.11
CA PRO A 25 -7.24 27.10 -10.49
C PRO A 25 -8.16 28.28 -10.80
N THR A 26 -7.91 28.92 -11.96
CA THR A 26 -8.70 30.07 -12.42
C THR A 26 -9.99 29.69 -13.13
N SER A 27 -10.14 28.43 -13.54
CA SER A 27 -11.31 27.87 -14.24
C SER A 27 -11.83 26.60 -13.58
N PHE A 28 -13.12 26.32 -13.80
CA PHE A 28 -13.75 25.10 -13.28
C PHE A 28 -13.17 23.84 -13.90
N GLU A 29 -12.94 23.86 -15.22
CA GLU A 29 -12.32 22.74 -15.93
C GLU A 29 -10.92 22.41 -15.38
N ALA A 30 -10.09 23.42 -15.13
CA ALA A 30 -8.78 23.22 -14.52
C ALA A 30 -8.90 22.62 -13.11
N ALA A 31 -9.85 23.08 -12.30
CA ALA A 31 -10.08 22.51 -10.98
C ALA A 31 -10.48 21.02 -11.04
N VAL A 32 -11.33 20.66 -12.01
CA VAL A 32 -11.75 19.27 -12.24
C VAL A 32 -10.58 18.39 -12.67
N ASP A 33 -9.77 18.84 -13.62
CA ASP A 33 -8.61 18.07 -14.12
C ASP A 33 -7.58 17.83 -13.02
N ILE A 34 -7.28 18.84 -12.21
CA ILE A 34 -6.35 18.74 -11.09
C ILE A 34 -6.88 17.74 -10.05
N ALA A 35 -8.17 17.84 -9.68
CA ALA A 35 -8.77 16.93 -8.72
C ALA A 35 -8.73 15.46 -9.20
N LEU A 36 -9.08 15.23 -10.47
CA LEU A 36 -9.07 13.89 -11.06
C LEU A 36 -7.65 13.31 -11.15
N ASN A 37 -6.68 14.11 -11.58
CA ASN A 37 -5.29 13.69 -11.67
C ASN A 37 -4.70 13.39 -10.28
N ALA A 38 -4.96 14.24 -9.28
CA ALA A 38 -4.52 14.03 -7.91
C ALA A 38 -5.07 12.71 -7.33
N GLU A 39 -6.37 12.46 -7.50
CA GLU A 39 -7.02 11.23 -7.03
C GLU A 39 -6.49 9.99 -7.76
N PHE A 40 -6.31 10.09 -9.08
CA PHE A 40 -5.74 9.01 -9.88
C PHE A 40 -4.32 8.67 -9.44
N ASN A 41 -3.44 9.67 -9.34
CA ASN A 41 -2.05 9.47 -8.93
C ASN A 41 -1.94 8.91 -7.52
N PHE A 42 -2.79 9.37 -6.60
CA PHE A 42 -2.85 8.82 -5.25
C PHE A 42 -3.26 7.35 -5.23
N LYS A 43 -4.28 6.97 -6.01
CA LYS A 43 -4.71 5.57 -6.14
C LYS A 43 -3.67 4.71 -6.85
N ALA A 44 -3.04 5.23 -7.89
CA ALA A 44 -1.97 4.56 -8.60
C ALA A 44 -0.75 4.33 -7.70
N ALA A 45 -0.38 5.29 -6.85
CA ALA A 45 0.68 5.11 -5.87
C ALA A 45 0.31 4.07 -4.78
N ARG A 46 -0.97 4.01 -4.39
CA ARG A 46 -1.44 3.08 -3.35
C ARG A 46 -1.66 1.64 -3.84
N PHE A 47 -2.10 1.45 -5.08
CA PHE A 47 -2.54 0.15 -5.61
C PHE A 47 -1.81 -0.29 -6.88
N GLY A 48 -0.92 0.55 -7.43
CA GLY A 48 -0.37 0.36 -8.77
C GLY A 48 -1.39 0.71 -9.87
N THR A 49 -0.90 0.98 -11.09
CA THR A 49 -1.72 1.33 -12.27
C THR A 49 -2.73 0.24 -12.67
N HIS A 50 -2.54 -1.00 -12.21
CA HIS A 50 -3.47 -2.12 -12.42
C HIS A 50 -4.15 -2.50 -11.09
N GLY A 51 -5.13 -1.70 -10.68
CA GLY A 51 -5.82 -1.81 -9.39
C GLY A 51 -6.79 -2.99 -9.21
N PHE A 52 -6.44 -4.22 -9.60
CA PHE A 52 -7.19 -5.39 -9.14
C PHE A 52 -6.26 -6.51 -8.68
N SER A 53 -5.86 -6.42 -7.41
CA SER A 53 -5.51 -7.61 -6.64
C SER A 53 -6.68 -7.91 -5.69
N PRO A 54 -7.43 -9.01 -5.87
CA PRO A 54 -8.59 -9.34 -5.04
C PRO A 54 -8.23 -9.57 -3.55
N ASN A 55 -6.94 -9.58 -3.20
CA ASN A 55 -6.46 -9.69 -1.83
C ASN A 55 -6.35 -8.34 -1.07
N SER A 56 -6.63 -7.20 -1.69
CA SER A 56 -6.50 -5.88 -1.02
C SER A 56 -7.78 -5.42 -0.32
N ALA A 57 -8.49 -6.33 0.36
CA ALA A 57 -9.68 -5.98 1.12
C ALA A 57 -9.38 -5.21 2.43
N ASN A 58 -8.11 -5.05 2.85
CA ASN A 58 -7.78 -4.61 4.22
C ASN A 58 -6.71 -3.52 4.36
N SER A 59 -6.58 -2.61 3.39
CA SER A 59 -5.62 -1.48 3.51
C SER A 59 -6.08 -0.35 4.45
N PHE A 60 -7.02 -0.61 5.38
CA PHE A 60 -7.33 0.27 6.52
C PHE A 60 -6.70 -0.20 7.85
N SER A 61 -5.72 -1.11 7.82
CA SER A 61 -5.08 -1.65 9.02
C SER A 61 -3.54 -1.58 8.99
N SER A 62 -2.99 -0.43 8.57
CA SER A 62 -1.53 -0.22 8.59
C SER A 62 -1.03 0.42 9.89
N PHE A 63 -1.45 -0.10 11.05
CA PHE A 63 -0.84 0.32 12.32
C PHE A 63 -0.46 -0.82 13.27
N ASN A 64 -0.72 -2.10 12.98
CA ASN A 64 -0.31 -3.23 13.83
C ASN A 64 -0.36 -4.58 13.09
N ARG A 65 0.20 -4.69 11.88
CA ARG A 65 0.28 -5.98 11.21
C ARG A 65 1.55 -6.71 11.71
N PRO A 66 1.43 -7.89 12.35
CA PRO A 66 2.59 -8.67 12.77
C PRO A 66 3.48 -8.98 11.57
N GLU A 67 4.80 -8.86 11.76
CA GLU A 67 5.76 -9.22 10.72
C GLU A 67 5.58 -10.70 10.31
N PRO A 68 5.63 -11.01 9.00
CA PRO A 68 5.56 -12.40 8.54
C PRO A 68 6.79 -13.15 9.06
N MET A 69 6.56 -14.35 9.60
CA MET A 69 7.61 -15.24 10.08
C MET A 69 8.56 -15.60 8.93
N ASP A 70 9.86 -15.46 9.14
CA ASP A 70 10.86 -15.90 8.17
C ASP A 70 10.88 -17.44 8.13
N LEU A 71 10.65 -18.00 6.94
CA LEU A 71 10.61 -19.44 6.69
C LEU A 71 11.93 -19.95 6.07
N GLY A 72 12.97 -19.12 6.02
CA GLY A 72 14.29 -19.47 5.46
C GLY A 72 15.09 -20.51 6.25
N VAL A 73 14.62 -20.91 7.44
CA VAL A 73 15.27 -21.93 8.28
C VAL A 73 14.43 -23.21 8.27
N ALA A 74 14.33 -23.85 7.11
CA ALA A 74 14.06 -25.28 7.11
C ALA A 74 15.42 -25.96 7.32
N GLU A 75 15.62 -26.61 8.47
CA GLU A 75 16.78 -27.50 8.68
C GLU A 75 16.85 -28.43 7.46
N THR A 76 17.92 -28.32 6.66
CA THR A 76 18.09 -29.18 5.48
C THR A 76 18.41 -30.59 5.97
N ASP A 77 18.04 -31.61 5.19
CA ASP A 77 18.25 -33.03 5.54
C ASP A 77 19.72 -33.34 5.95
N GLU A 78 20.66 -32.55 5.45
CA GLU A 78 22.09 -32.55 5.80
C GLU A 78 22.34 -32.33 7.31
N GLU A 79 21.59 -31.43 7.97
CA GLU A 79 21.74 -31.14 9.41
C GLU A 79 21.09 -32.23 10.28
N ALA A 80 20.03 -32.87 9.76
CA ALA A 80 19.41 -34.04 10.37
C ALA A 80 20.32 -35.28 10.30
N GLU A 81 21.06 -35.47 9.20
CA GLU A 81 22.00 -36.59 9.02
C GLU A 81 23.19 -36.47 9.99
N LEU A 82 23.72 -35.26 10.21
CA LEU A 82 24.78 -35.00 11.18
C LEU A 82 24.34 -35.31 12.63
N ARG A 83 23.09 -35.00 13.00
CA ARG A 83 22.54 -35.34 14.33
C ARG A 83 22.30 -36.85 14.50
N ALA A 84 21.96 -37.57 13.43
CA ALA A 84 21.82 -39.04 13.47
C ALA A 84 23.17 -39.75 13.71
N ILE A 85 24.27 -39.23 13.14
CA ILE A 85 25.63 -39.74 13.36
C ILE A 85 26.08 -39.51 14.82
N GLU A 86 25.72 -38.36 15.42
CA GLU A 86 25.99 -38.05 16.84
C GLU A 86 25.24 -39.01 17.79
N GLN A 87 23.98 -39.36 17.48
CA GLN A 87 23.19 -40.32 18.29
C GLN A 87 23.75 -41.75 18.24
N HIS A 88 24.30 -42.18 17.10
CA HIS A 88 24.94 -43.50 16.98
C HIS A 88 26.27 -43.62 17.75
N ARG A 89 26.89 -42.50 18.16
CA ARG A 89 28.10 -42.50 19.00
C ARG A 89 27.82 -42.74 20.49
N ASN A 90 26.55 -42.69 20.91
CA ASN A 90 26.12 -42.83 22.30
C ASN A 90 25.34 -44.12 22.59
N ILE A 91 25.53 -45.16 21.78
CA ILE A 91 25.08 -46.52 22.10
C ILE A 91 26.34 -47.36 22.34
N ARG A 92 26.48 -47.86 23.56
CA ARG A 92 27.64 -48.57 24.10
C ARG A 92 28.01 -49.82 23.32
#